data_AF-A0A9E8EKS7-F1
#
_entry.id   AF-A0A9E8EKS7-F1
#
_cell.length_a   1.000
_cell.length_b   1.000
_cell.length_c   1.000
_cell.angle_alpha   90.00
_cell.angle_beta   90.00
_cell.angle_gamma   90.00
#
_symmetry.space_group_name_H-M   'P 1'
#
loop_
_entity.id
_entity.type
_entity.pdbx_description
1 polymer ?
#
loop_
_entity_poly.entity_id
_entity_poly.type
_entity_poly.pdbx_seq_one_letter_code
_entity_poly.pdbx_strand_id
1 'polypeptide(L)'
;MDILINDKSCTGEVGEKLSKVALESKAHVGYVCAGLGICQTCYVTVLEGGDCLSGLSDVEEAFLSEKQIKDGARLACQATIERDGTIRILSRPEEVRRMALSNPLSLFSYSVEMGKAAAERFVPGVTNVIDRIQKGEVRGQAALDEAFSGMGSALQLSIDTATQSIPFKEQISGMVDFCKKMLPFSERSQHPAIDENIQHVALHRKGEQQETGADDPVADSTIETAGFESLGFVVADKLGSAGIFTFTDLLERGKTSKGRGELSSICNLSKKEVLTLVNYADLCRVRGIDVQTATLLEASGVDTVPELAHRNPSNLYEKILEVNKKQSIIACDPSQQDVDSWVAEAKTLRKVITY
;
A
#
# COMPACT_ATOMS: atom_id res chain seq x y z
N MET A 1 -32.42 18.90 14.36
CA MET A 1 -31.57 18.34 15.42
C MET A 1 -30.09 18.62 15.14
N ASP A 2 -29.25 18.57 16.17
CA ASP A 2 -27.82 18.86 16.06
C ASP A 2 -27.02 17.62 15.66
N ILE A 3 -26.31 17.72 14.54
CA ILE A 3 -25.49 16.66 13.98
C ILE A 3 -24.07 17.20 13.85
N LEU A 4 -23.08 16.44 14.30
CA LEU A 4 -21.67 16.78 14.17
C LEU A 4 -21.01 15.87 13.14
N ILE A 5 -20.60 16.44 12.01
CA ILE A 5 -19.95 15.73 10.90
C ILE A 5 -18.54 16.28 10.76
N ASN A 6 -17.50 15.50 11.06
CA ASN A 6 -16.10 15.96 11.02
C ASN A 6 -15.88 17.24 11.85
N ASP A 7 -16.36 17.25 13.09
CA ASP A 7 -16.38 18.40 14.01
C ASP A 7 -17.14 19.64 13.52
N LYS A 8 -17.86 19.54 12.39
CA LYS A 8 -18.71 20.61 11.88
C LYS A 8 -20.14 20.43 12.36
N SER A 9 -20.67 21.42 13.07
CA SER A 9 -22.07 21.46 13.45
C SER A 9 -22.96 21.63 12.22
N CYS A 10 -23.91 20.72 12.08
CA CYS A 10 -24.86 20.61 10.99
C CYS A 10 -26.27 20.47 11.58
N THR A 11 -27.27 20.90 10.83
CA THR A 11 -28.68 20.74 11.19
C THR A 11 -29.32 19.71 10.26
N GLY A 12 -30.02 18.73 10.81
CA GLY A 12 -30.83 17.79 10.03
C GLY A 12 -32.21 17.58 10.64
N GLU A 13 -33.08 16.97 9.85
CA GLU A 13 -34.46 16.65 10.23
C GLU A 13 -34.70 15.13 10.20
N VAL A 14 -35.68 14.67 10.98
CA VAL A 14 -36.14 13.28 10.95
C VAL A 14 -36.70 12.96 9.55
N GLY A 15 -36.30 11.82 9.00
CA GLY A 15 -36.59 11.39 7.64
C GLY A 15 -35.50 11.73 6.62
N GLU A 16 -34.51 12.55 6.99
CA GLU A 16 -33.39 12.86 6.11
C GLU A 16 -32.28 11.82 6.16
N LYS A 17 -31.58 11.65 5.05
CA LYS A 17 -30.36 10.83 4.97
C LYS A 17 -29.14 11.62 5.42
N LEU A 18 -28.22 10.98 6.12
CA LEU A 18 -26.98 11.63 6.58
C LEU A 18 -26.18 12.26 5.43
N SER A 19 -26.16 11.64 4.25
CA SER A 19 -25.48 12.21 3.08
C SER A 19 -26.10 13.52 2.61
N LYS A 20 -27.42 13.69 2.75
CA LYS A 20 -28.12 14.92 2.39
C LYS A 20 -27.71 16.05 3.33
N VAL A 21 -27.76 15.79 4.64
CA VAL A 21 -27.29 16.73 5.68
C VAL A 21 -25.84 17.14 5.43
N ALA A 22 -24.96 16.17 5.14
CA ALA A 22 -23.56 16.44 4.85
C ALA A 22 -23.37 17.32 3.61
N LEU A 23 -24.11 17.06 2.54
CA LEU A 23 -24.04 17.82 1.29
C LEU A 23 -24.51 19.27 1.48
N GLU A 24 -25.66 19.47 2.11
CA GLU A 24 -26.24 20.81 2.35
C GLU A 24 -25.40 21.63 3.33
N SER A 25 -24.88 20.97 4.37
CA SER A 25 -24.00 21.59 5.35
C SER A 25 -22.56 21.74 4.85
N LYS A 26 -22.22 21.28 3.64
CA LYS A 26 -20.85 21.27 3.09
C LYS A 26 -19.85 20.61 4.06
N ALA A 27 -20.27 19.52 4.68
CA ALA A 27 -19.40 18.66 5.49
C ALA A 27 -18.83 17.57 4.58
N HIS A 28 -17.53 17.30 4.69
CA HIS A 28 -16.82 16.45 3.73
C HIS A 28 -17.15 14.96 3.92
N VAL A 29 -18.18 14.50 3.22
CA VAL A 29 -18.58 13.10 3.07
C VAL A 29 -18.74 12.80 1.58
N GLY A 30 -18.20 11.68 1.09
CA GLY A 30 -18.25 11.37 -0.34
C GLY A 30 -19.67 11.11 -0.84
N TYR A 31 -19.95 11.49 -2.08
CA TYR A 31 -21.27 11.36 -2.71
C TYR A 31 -21.16 11.01 -4.20
N VAL A 32 -20.27 10.08 -4.54
CA VAL A 32 -19.92 9.80 -5.95
C VAL A 32 -21.08 9.17 -6.73
N CYS A 33 -21.78 8.21 -6.13
CA CYS A 33 -22.89 7.51 -6.79
C CYS A 33 -24.26 8.17 -6.60
N ALA A 34 -24.30 9.44 -6.21
CA ALA A 34 -25.55 10.16 -5.93
C ALA A 34 -26.51 9.43 -4.97
N GLY A 35 -25.96 8.70 -4.00
CA GLY A 35 -26.74 7.98 -3.00
C GLY A 35 -27.44 6.72 -3.48
N LEU A 36 -27.10 6.21 -4.66
CA LEU A 36 -27.62 4.96 -5.21
C LEU A 36 -27.11 3.71 -4.47
N GLY A 37 -26.10 3.83 -3.60
CA GLY A 37 -25.60 2.70 -2.82
C GLY A 37 -24.89 1.65 -3.68
N ILE A 38 -24.17 2.09 -4.71
CA ILE A 38 -23.33 1.23 -5.58
C ILE A 38 -21.83 1.38 -5.30
N CYS A 39 -21.47 2.28 -4.37
CA CYS A 39 -20.09 2.52 -3.94
C CYS A 39 -20.04 2.84 -2.44
N GLN A 40 -18.84 2.87 -1.87
CA GLN A 40 -18.60 3.13 -0.44
C GLN A 40 -18.05 4.53 -0.15
N THR A 41 -18.15 5.48 -1.08
CA THR A 41 -17.54 6.83 -0.91
C THR A 41 -18.19 7.64 0.22
N CYS A 42 -19.46 7.36 0.53
CA CYS A 42 -20.21 7.95 1.62
C CYS A 42 -20.01 7.24 2.98
N TYR A 43 -19.00 6.38 3.09
CA TYR A 43 -18.70 5.68 4.33
C TYR A 43 -18.39 6.66 5.45
N VAL A 44 -19.04 6.44 6.59
CA VAL A 44 -18.85 7.18 7.83
C VAL A 44 -18.82 6.22 9.00
N THR A 45 -18.09 6.57 10.04
CA THR A 45 -18.16 5.90 11.34
C THR A 45 -19.02 6.73 12.28
N VAL A 46 -20.05 6.10 12.85
CA VAL A 46 -20.91 6.70 13.86
C VAL A 46 -20.23 6.58 15.23
N LEU A 47 -19.83 7.71 15.78
CA LEU A 47 -19.20 7.79 17.10
C LEU A 47 -20.25 7.85 18.21
N GLU A 48 -21.36 8.58 17.97
CA GLU A 48 -22.46 8.79 18.92
C GLU A 48 -23.79 8.91 18.17
N GLY A 49 -24.90 8.48 18.79
CA GLY A 49 -26.25 8.64 18.24
C GLY A 49 -26.66 7.62 17.17
N GLY A 50 -26.07 6.42 17.18
CA GLY A 50 -26.42 5.36 16.23
C GLY A 50 -27.85 4.84 16.37
N ASP A 51 -28.44 4.97 17.56
CA ASP A 51 -29.84 4.66 17.88
C ASP A 51 -30.85 5.68 17.29
N CYS A 52 -30.36 6.82 16.84
CA CYS A 52 -31.17 7.83 16.14
C CYS A 52 -31.30 7.54 14.64
N LEU A 53 -30.53 6.57 14.12
CA LEU A 53 -30.51 6.19 12.72
C LEU A 53 -31.37 4.95 12.46
N SER A 54 -31.81 4.81 11.22
CA SER A 54 -32.44 3.61 10.71
C SER A 54 -31.54 2.39 10.90
N GLY A 55 -32.18 1.21 10.95
CA GLY A 55 -31.47 -0.06 10.85
C GLY A 55 -30.58 -0.16 9.61
N LEU A 56 -29.68 -1.15 9.61
CA LEU A 56 -28.84 -1.42 8.45
C LEU A 56 -29.72 -1.80 7.26
N SER A 57 -29.46 -1.19 6.11
CA SER A 57 -30.10 -1.61 4.87
C SER A 57 -29.41 -2.84 4.27
N ASP A 58 -30.11 -3.51 3.36
CA ASP A 58 -29.56 -4.60 2.53
C ASP A 58 -28.30 -4.18 1.77
N VAL A 59 -28.26 -2.92 1.31
CA VAL A 59 -27.08 -2.33 0.68
C VAL A 59 -25.93 -2.18 1.67
N GLU A 60 -26.19 -1.69 2.88
CA GLU A 60 -25.15 -1.59 3.91
C GLU A 60 -24.60 -2.96 4.29
N GLU A 61 -25.48 -3.94 4.47
CA GLU A 61 -25.09 -5.32 4.74
C GLU A 61 -24.29 -5.94 3.60
N ALA A 62 -24.57 -5.59 2.34
CA ALA A 62 -23.82 -6.10 1.19
C ALA A 62 -22.41 -5.51 1.10
N PHE A 63 -22.23 -4.24 1.48
CA PHE A 63 -20.97 -3.52 1.30
C PHE A 63 -20.10 -3.43 2.56
N LEU A 64 -20.64 -3.56 3.77
CA LEU A 64 -19.87 -3.36 5.01
C LEU A 64 -19.58 -4.69 5.70
N SER A 65 -18.32 -4.97 6.07
CA SER A 65 -17.94 -6.16 6.85
C SER A 65 -18.61 -6.19 8.22
N GLU A 66 -18.80 -7.38 8.80
CA GLU A 66 -19.34 -7.51 10.16
C GLU A 66 -18.52 -6.72 11.18
N LYS A 67 -17.19 -6.71 11.01
CA LYS A 67 -16.28 -5.91 11.82
C LYS A 67 -16.55 -4.42 11.64
N GLN A 68 -16.63 -3.93 10.40
CA GLN A 68 -16.94 -2.52 10.12
C GLN A 68 -18.28 -2.10 10.74
N ILE A 69 -19.32 -2.92 10.59
CA ILE A 69 -20.63 -2.67 11.19
C ILE A 69 -20.52 -2.56 12.71
N LYS A 70 -19.79 -3.49 13.35
CA LYS A 70 -19.54 -3.47 14.79
C LYS A 70 -18.79 -2.22 15.25
N ASP A 71 -17.88 -1.73 14.43
CA ASP A 71 -17.10 -0.52 14.69
C ASP A 71 -17.88 0.76 14.38
N GLY A 72 -19.18 0.67 14.05
CA GLY A 72 -20.06 1.81 13.83
C GLY A 72 -20.11 2.31 12.38
N ALA A 73 -19.60 1.52 11.43
CA ALA A 73 -19.63 1.89 10.02
C ALA A 73 -21.06 1.97 9.49
N ARG A 74 -21.34 3.03 8.73
CA ARG A 74 -22.57 3.24 7.98
C ARG A 74 -22.24 3.78 6.59
N LEU A 75 -23.15 3.55 5.65
CA LEU A 75 -23.19 4.31 4.41
C LEU A 75 -24.12 5.49 4.62
N ALA A 76 -23.57 6.71 4.69
CA ALA A 76 -24.35 7.91 4.98
C ALA A 76 -25.52 8.13 3.99
N CYS A 77 -25.43 7.58 2.79
CA CYS A 77 -26.50 7.65 1.79
C CYS A 77 -27.64 6.63 1.98
N GLN A 78 -27.48 5.68 2.88
CA GLN A 78 -28.50 4.68 3.23
C GLN A 78 -29.02 4.89 4.66
N ALA A 79 -28.20 5.46 5.55
CA ALA A 79 -28.61 5.80 6.91
C ALA A 79 -29.59 6.99 6.93
N THR A 80 -30.81 6.73 7.39
CA THR A 80 -31.89 7.73 7.55
C THR A 80 -32.03 8.10 9.02
N ILE A 81 -32.27 9.36 9.33
CA ILE A 81 -32.55 9.83 10.70
C ILE A 81 -33.98 9.44 11.05
N GLU A 82 -34.18 8.64 12.10
CA GLU A 82 -35.51 8.19 12.53
C GLU A 82 -35.97 8.85 13.83
N ARG A 83 -35.04 9.36 14.64
CA ARG A 83 -35.33 9.93 15.96
C ARG A 83 -34.51 11.19 16.18
N ASP A 84 -35.07 12.11 16.95
CA ASP A 84 -34.33 13.27 17.44
C ASP A 84 -33.25 12.83 18.43
N GLY A 85 -32.06 13.40 18.28
CA GLY A 85 -30.93 13.19 19.17
C GLY A 85 -29.68 13.90 18.65
N THR A 86 -28.56 13.69 19.35
CA THR A 86 -27.26 14.18 18.90
C THR A 86 -26.53 13.05 18.19
N ILE A 87 -26.19 13.29 16.92
CA ILE A 87 -25.43 12.32 16.11
C ILE A 87 -24.03 12.87 15.86
N ARG A 88 -23.00 12.09 16.18
CA ARG A 88 -21.62 12.42 15.82
C ARG A 88 -21.08 11.37 14.86
N ILE A 89 -20.65 11.81 13.68
CA ILE A 89 -20.06 10.94 12.67
C ILE A 89 -18.72 11.49 12.18
N LEU A 90 -17.88 10.58 11.73
CA LEU A 90 -16.61 10.87 11.10
C LEU A 90 -16.57 10.27 9.70
N SER A 91 -16.10 11.03 8.71
CA SER A 91 -15.88 10.50 7.38
C SER A 91 -14.53 9.82 7.29
N ARG A 92 -14.43 8.83 6.40
CA ARG A 92 -13.19 8.07 6.19
C ARG A 92 -11.96 8.95 5.93
N PRO A 93 -12.02 10.00 5.08
CA PRO A 93 -10.87 10.91 4.92
C PRO A 93 -10.46 11.61 6.21
N GLU A 94 -11.42 11.96 7.07
CA GLU A 94 -11.14 12.63 8.33
C GLU A 94 -10.58 11.64 9.38
N GLU A 95 -11.07 10.41 9.43
CA GLU A 95 -10.46 9.32 10.21
C GLU A 95 -8.99 9.13 9.84
N VAL A 96 -8.70 8.97 8.55
CA VAL A 96 -7.34 8.78 8.03
C VAL A 96 -6.47 10.00 8.35
N ARG A 97 -7.00 11.22 8.19
CA ARG A 97 -6.28 12.45 8.57
C ARG A 97 -5.90 12.45 10.05
N ARG A 98 -6.83 12.08 10.95
CA ARG A 98 -6.58 12.03 12.40
C ARG A 98 -5.58 10.94 12.76
N MET A 99 -5.67 9.77 12.13
CA MET A 99 -4.69 8.70 12.32
C MET A 99 -3.31 9.16 11.87
N ALA A 100 -3.19 9.76 10.69
CA ALA A 100 -1.92 10.28 10.18
C ALA A 100 -1.26 11.29 11.14
N LEU A 101 -2.07 12.12 11.81
CA LEU A 101 -1.58 13.14 12.75
C LEU A 101 -1.26 12.60 14.15
N SER A 102 -1.96 11.55 14.60
CA SER A 102 -1.82 11.03 15.97
C SER A 102 -0.89 9.83 16.07
N ASN A 103 -1.01 8.89 15.14
CA ASN A 103 -0.18 7.69 15.05
C ASN A 103 -0.11 7.21 13.59
N PRO A 104 0.84 7.71 12.78
CA PRO A 104 0.93 7.34 11.38
C PRO A 104 1.13 5.84 11.16
N LEU A 105 1.70 5.10 12.13
CA LEU A 105 1.85 3.64 12.03
C LEU A 105 0.50 2.91 12.05
N SER A 106 -0.55 3.48 12.64
CA SER A 106 -1.88 2.85 12.63
C SER A 106 -2.51 2.83 11.22
N LEU A 107 -2.01 3.64 10.29
CA LEU A 107 -2.43 3.63 8.89
C LEU A 107 -2.14 2.29 8.21
N PHE A 108 -1.07 1.60 8.60
CA PHE A 108 -0.75 0.27 8.05
C PHE A 108 -1.80 -0.76 8.43
N SER A 109 -2.08 -0.90 9.73
CA SER A 109 -3.13 -1.80 10.23
C SER A 109 -4.49 -1.46 9.65
N TYR A 110 -4.81 -0.17 9.56
CA TYR A 110 -6.04 0.31 8.95
C TYR A 110 -6.12 -0.07 7.46
N SER A 111 -5.02 0.06 6.71
CA SER A 111 -4.99 -0.26 5.28
C SER A 111 -5.18 -1.75 5.02
N VAL A 112 -4.52 -2.61 5.81
CA VAL A 112 -4.70 -4.07 5.73
C VAL A 112 -6.15 -4.44 6.05
N GLU A 113 -6.72 -3.85 7.09
CA GLU A 113 -8.10 -4.08 7.49
C GLU A 113 -9.10 -3.67 6.40
N MET A 114 -8.93 -2.48 5.83
CA MET A 114 -9.79 -2.01 4.74
C MET A 114 -9.65 -2.88 3.49
N GLY A 115 -8.43 -3.33 3.16
CA GLY A 115 -8.19 -4.25 2.05
C GLY A 115 -8.90 -5.60 2.24
N LYS A 116 -8.81 -6.16 3.45
CA LYS A 116 -9.50 -7.40 3.80
C LYS A 116 -11.03 -7.23 3.72
N ALA A 117 -11.58 -6.16 4.30
CA ALA A 117 -13.01 -5.89 4.27
C ALA A 117 -13.53 -5.68 2.83
N ALA A 118 -12.76 -4.99 1.99
CA ALA A 118 -13.10 -4.82 0.58
C ALA A 118 -13.12 -6.15 -0.18
N ALA A 119 -12.13 -7.02 0.04
CA ALA A 119 -12.09 -8.35 -0.57
C ALA A 119 -13.27 -9.23 -0.14
N GLU A 120 -13.61 -9.24 1.15
CA GLU A 120 -14.75 -9.98 1.71
C GLU A 120 -16.09 -9.51 1.14
N ARG A 121 -16.25 -8.20 0.92
CA ARG A 121 -17.52 -7.58 0.47
C ARG A 121 -17.61 -7.34 -1.03
N PHE A 122 -16.59 -7.68 -1.80
CA PHE A 122 -16.61 -7.49 -3.24
C PHE A 122 -17.73 -8.29 -3.91
N VAL A 123 -17.76 -9.62 -3.71
CA VAL A 123 -18.78 -10.48 -4.34
C VAL A 123 -20.19 -10.13 -3.88
N PRO A 124 -20.49 -10.03 -2.56
CA PRO A 124 -21.81 -9.62 -2.10
C PRO A 124 -22.24 -8.24 -2.61
N GLY A 125 -21.33 -7.26 -2.63
CA GLY A 125 -21.62 -5.92 -3.15
C GLY A 125 -21.97 -5.92 -4.63
N VAL A 126 -21.20 -6.65 -5.45
CA VAL A 126 -21.49 -6.78 -6.89
C VAL A 126 -22.82 -7.50 -7.13
N THR A 127 -23.07 -8.60 -6.43
CA THR A 127 -24.34 -9.33 -6.54
C THR A 127 -25.53 -8.46 -6.14
N ASN A 128 -25.44 -7.72 -5.04
CA ASN A 128 -26.50 -6.80 -4.61
C ASN A 128 -26.78 -5.73 -5.67
N VAL A 129 -25.74 -5.15 -6.28
CA VAL A 129 -25.92 -4.17 -7.37
C VAL A 129 -26.61 -4.80 -8.57
N ILE A 130 -26.20 -6.00 -8.99
CA ILE A 130 -26.82 -6.73 -10.10
C ILE A 130 -28.30 -7.00 -9.82
N ASP A 131 -28.63 -7.52 -8.64
CA ASP A 131 -30.01 -7.83 -8.25
C ASP A 131 -30.90 -6.57 -8.29
N ARG A 132 -30.37 -5.44 -7.82
CA ARG A 132 -31.09 -4.16 -7.82
C ARG A 132 -31.26 -3.58 -9.22
N ILE A 133 -30.29 -3.80 -10.11
CA ILE A 133 -30.43 -3.48 -11.54
C ILE A 133 -31.53 -4.35 -12.16
N GLN A 134 -31.55 -5.65 -11.90
CA GLN A 134 -32.58 -6.55 -12.41
C GLN A 134 -33.99 -6.19 -11.92
N LYS A 135 -34.10 -5.71 -10.67
CA LYS A 135 -35.36 -5.20 -10.09
C LYS A 135 -35.77 -3.81 -10.59
N GLY A 136 -34.92 -3.14 -11.39
CA GLY A 136 -35.19 -1.81 -11.93
C GLY A 136 -35.04 -0.66 -10.93
N GLU A 137 -34.41 -0.92 -9.78
CA GLU A 137 -34.19 0.07 -8.71
C GLU A 137 -33.05 1.06 -9.04
N VAL A 138 -32.17 0.67 -9.96
CA VAL A 138 -31.06 1.50 -10.45
C VAL A 138 -31.28 1.74 -11.94
N ARG A 139 -31.69 2.97 -12.31
CA ARG A 139 -31.92 3.35 -13.71
C ARG A 139 -30.65 3.98 -14.30
N GLY A 140 -30.06 3.34 -15.31
CA GLY A 140 -28.91 3.87 -16.05
C GLY A 140 -28.02 2.83 -16.73
N GLN A 141 -28.60 1.81 -17.39
CA GLN A 141 -27.85 0.71 -18.04
C GLN A 141 -26.70 1.21 -18.95
N ALA A 142 -26.92 2.27 -19.73
CA ALA A 142 -25.90 2.80 -20.64
C ALA A 142 -24.67 3.40 -19.93
N ALA A 143 -24.85 4.15 -18.84
CA ALA A 143 -23.75 4.79 -18.12
C ALA A 143 -22.99 3.83 -17.20
N LEU A 144 -23.68 2.80 -16.69
CA LEU A 144 -23.05 1.75 -15.89
C LEU A 144 -22.20 0.82 -16.76
N ASP A 145 -22.68 0.37 -17.93
CA ASP A 145 -21.89 -0.47 -18.84
C ASP A 145 -20.61 0.24 -19.31
N GLU A 146 -20.68 1.54 -19.56
CA GLU A 146 -19.51 2.36 -19.95
C GLU A 146 -18.52 2.57 -18.79
N ALA A 147 -19.01 2.76 -17.56
CA ALA A 147 -18.16 2.82 -16.37
C ALA A 147 -17.53 1.45 -16.03
N PHE A 148 -18.28 0.36 -16.16
CA PHE A 148 -17.79 -1.00 -15.90
C PHE A 148 -16.80 -1.47 -16.96
N SER A 149 -17.01 -1.15 -18.24
CA SER A 149 -16.05 -1.44 -19.31
C SER A 149 -14.74 -0.65 -19.16
N GLY A 150 -14.82 0.60 -18.71
CA GLY A 150 -13.66 1.41 -18.34
C GLY A 150 -12.87 0.82 -17.17
N MET A 151 -13.56 0.34 -16.13
CA MET A 151 -12.93 -0.37 -15.01
C MET A 151 -12.33 -1.72 -15.43
N GLY A 152 -12.97 -2.44 -16.35
CA GLY A 152 -12.43 -3.68 -16.92
C GLY A 152 -11.09 -3.44 -17.64
N SER A 153 -11.01 -2.34 -18.39
CA SER A 153 -9.79 -1.93 -19.10
C SER A 153 -8.68 -1.48 -18.14
N ALA A 154 -9.02 -0.74 -17.08
CA ALA A 154 -8.08 -0.32 -16.04
C ALA A 154 -7.57 -1.51 -15.20
N LEU A 155 -8.45 -2.46 -14.89
CA LEU A 155 -8.09 -3.70 -14.19
C LEU A 155 -7.21 -4.59 -15.08
N GLN A 156 -7.53 -4.71 -16.37
CA GLN A 156 -6.71 -5.43 -17.34
C GLN A 156 -5.33 -4.81 -17.47
N LEU A 157 -5.24 -3.48 -17.56
CA LEU A 157 -3.97 -2.75 -17.57
C LEU A 157 -3.17 -3.00 -16.28
N SER A 158 -3.85 -3.05 -15.13
CA SER A 158 -3.21 -3.33 -13.84
C SER A 158 -2.69 -4.77 -13.76
N ILE A 159 -3.44 -5.73 -14.31
CA ILE A 159 -3.04 -7.14 -14.42
C ILE A 159 -1.86 -7.29 -15.39
N ASP A 160 -1.90 -6.62 -16.53
CA ASP A 160 -0.85 -6.67 -17.55
C ASP A 160 0.43 -5.99 -17.05
N THR A 161 0.30 -4.90 -16.30
CA THR A 161 1.44 -4.24 -15.62
C THR A 161 2.00 -5.14 -14.52
N ALA A 162 1.16 -5.73 -13.67
CA ALA A 162 1.60 -6.64 -12.62
C ALA A 162 2.31 -7.89 -13.17
N THR A 163 1.85 -8.44 -14.31
CA THR A 163 2.52 -9.58 -14.96
C THR A 163 3.84 -9.21 -15.65
N GLN A 164 4.03 -7.93 -16.00
CA GLN A 164 5.28 -7.41 -16.55
C GLN A 164 6.30 -7.01 -15.48
N SER A 165 5.83 -6.54 -14.31
CA SER A 165 6.68 -5.98 -13.25
C SER A 165 7.06 -6.96 -12.13
N ILE A 166 6.46 -8.16 -12.04
CA ILE A 166 6.73 -9.11 -10.95
C ILE A 166 7.60 -10.29 -11.43
N PRO A 167 8.75 -10.60 -10.78
CA PRO A 167 9.73 -11.57 -11.26
C PRO A 167 9.34 -13.05 -11.09
N PHE A 168 8.17 -13.36 -10.52
CA PHE A 168 7.70 -14.73 -10.25
C PHE A 168 6.44 -15.09 -11.07
N LYS A 169 6.59 -15.14 -12.39
CA LYS A 169 5.50 -15.35 -13.37
C LYS A 169 4.66 -16.63 -13.16
N GLU A 170 5.23 -17.68 -12.57
CA GLU A 170 4.58 -19.00 -12.49
C GLU A 170 3.60 -19.16 -11.32
N GLN A 171 3.76 -18.42 -10.21
CA GLN A 171 2.88 -18.53 -9.04
C GLN A 171 1.61 -17.68 -9.13
N ILE A 172 1.62 -16.66 -9.99
CA ILE A 172 0.54 -15.69 -10.11
C ILE A 172 -0.43 -16.07 -11.24
N SER A 173 -0.03 -16.98 -12.14
CA SER A 173 -0.88 -17.46 -13.24
C SER A 173 -2.21 -18.01 -12.74
N GLY A 174 -2.20 -18.77 -11.63
CA GLY A 174 -3.43 -19.30 -11.02
C GLY A 174 -4.37 -18.21 -10.50
N MET A 175 -3.83 -17.10 -10.00
CA MET A 175 -4.62 -15.96 -9.52
C MET A 175 -5.11 -15.09 -10.70
N VAL A 176 -4.27 -14.87 -11.72
CA VAL A 176 -4.64 -14.17 -12.95
C VAL A 176 -5.70 -14.96 -13.74
N ASP A 177 -5.56 -16.28 -13.85
CA ASP A 177 -6.51 -17.14 -14.54
C ASP A 177 -7.83 -17.28 -13.78
N PHE A 178 -7.78 -17.25 -12.45
CA PHE A 178 -8.96 -17.14 -11.60
C PHE A 178 -9.71 -15.82 -11.84
N CYS A 179 -8.99 -14.68 -11.85
CA CYS A 179 -9.57 -13.38 -12.17
C CYS A 179 -10.16 -13.33 -13.60
N LYS A 180 -9.50 -13.94 -14.59
CA LYS A 180 -10.02 -14.05 -15.97
C LYS A 180 -11.27 -14.93 -16.06
N LYS A 181 -11.34 -16.02 -15.30
CA LYS A 181 -12.52 -16.93 -15.28
C LYS A 181 -13.73 -16.37 -14.56
N MET A 182 -13.53 -15.46 -13.60
CA MET A 182 -14.62 -14.87 -12.81
C MET A 182 -15.28 -13.65 -13.47
N LEU A 183 -14.74 -13.15 -14.59
CA LEU A 183 -15.28 -12.00 -15.32
C LEU A 183 -16.11 -12.47 -16.54
N PRO A 184 -17.40 -12.09 -16.64
CA PRO A 184 -18.30 -12.59 -17.70
C PRO A 184 -18.06 -12.00 -19.09
N PHE A 185 -17.06 -11.12 -19.28
CA PHE A 185 -16.81 -10.40 -20.53
C PHE A 185 -15.37 -10.56 -21.04
N SER A 186 -14.82 -11.77 -20.93
CA SER A 186 -13.57 -12.13 -21.61
C SER A 186 -13.82 -12.48 -23.08
N GLU A 187 -14.50 -11.61 -23.83
CA GLU A 187 -14.39 -11.63 -25.29
C GLU A 187 -13.45 -10.51 -25.75
N ARG A 188 -12.39 -10.96 -26.40
CA ARG A 188 -11.27 -10.17 -26.89
C ARG A 188 -11.75 -9.32 -28.07
N SER A 189 -12.20 -8.09 -27.80
CA SER A 189 -12.33 -7.10 -28.87
C SER A 189 -10.94 -6.72 -29.36
N GLN A 190 -10.53 -7.30 -30.49
CA GLN A 190 -9.42 -6.80 -31.28
C GLN A 190 -9.82 -5.43 -31.83
N HIS A 191 -9.19 -4.37 -31.34
CA HIS A 191 -9.15 -3.09 -32.05
C HIS A 191 -7.70 -2.69 -32.36
N PRO A 192 -7.49 -1.99 -33.49
CA PRO A 192 -6.23 -1.92 -34.19
C PRO A 192 -5.27 -0.97 -33.46
N ALA A 193 -3.97 -1.20 -33.67
CA ALA A 193 -2.92 -0.31 -33.23
C ALA A 193 -3.18 1.12 -33.71
N ILE A 194 -3.41 2.04 -32.77
CA ILE A 194 -3.34 3.47 -33.04
C ILE A 194 -1.94 3.91 -32.61
N ASP A 195 -1.18 4.31 -33.61
CA ASP A 195 0.12 4.95 -33.53
C ASP A 195 -0.08 6.36 -32.94
N GLU A 196 0.16 6.55 -31.64
CA GLU A 196 0.14 7.88 -31.02
C GLU A 196 1.55 8.31 -30.62
N ASN A 197 2.10 9.13 -31.50
CA ASN A 197 3.29 9.94 -31.30
C ASN A 197 3.04 10.96 -30.17
N ILE A 198 3.31 10.56 -28.92
CA ILE A 198 3.24 11.45 -27.76
C ILE A 198 4.45 12.40 -27.79
N GLN A 199 4.21 13.64 -28.22
CA GLN A 199 5.16 14.72 -28.04
C GLN A 199 5.18 15.15 -26.57
N HIS A 200 6.24 14.82 -25.86
CA HIS A 200 6.54 15.36 -24.53
C HIS A 200 6.75 16.88 -24.62
N VAL A 201 5.81 17.66 -24.10
CA VAL A 201 5.99 19.10 -23.91
C VAL A 201 6.73 19.32 -22.58
N ALA A 202 8.00 19.68 -22.67
CA ALA A 202 8.81 20.06 -21.52
C ALA A 202 8.37 21.44 -20.99
N LEU A 203 7.81 21.49 -19.78
CA LEU A 203 7.51 22.74 -19.07
C LEU A 203 8.75 23.18 -18.29
N HIS A 204 9.47 24.18 -18.79
CA HIS A 204 10.56 24.84 -18.08
C HIS A 204 9.99 25.86 -17.07
N ARG A 205 10.22 25.64 -15.76
CA ARG A 205 10.06 26.68 -14.73
C ARG A 205 11.44 27.17 -14.30
N LYS A 206 11.69 28.47 -14.49
CA LYS A 206 12.89 29.18 -14.03
C LYS A 206 12.90 29.30 -12.50
N GLY A 207 13.99 28.80 -11.91
CA GLY A 207 14.78 29.31 -10.78
C GLY A 207 14.10 29.87 -9.52
N GLU A 208 14.53 29.37 -8.35
CA GLU A 208 15.52 30.08 -7.52
C GLU A 208 16.09 29.14 -6.44
N GLN A 209 17.41 29.08 -6.36
CA GLN A 209 18.20 28.39 -5.34
C GLN A 209 18.32 29.29 -4.11
N GLN A 210 18.32 28.70 -2.91
CA GLN A 210 19.05 29.28 -1.79
C GLN A 210 19.55 28.18 -0.84
N GLU A 211 20.86 27.95 -0.89
CA GLU A 211 21.63 27.29 0.16
C GLU A 211 21.95 28.31 1.27
N THR A 212 21.90 27.88 2.53
CA THR A 212 22.92 28.19 3.55
C THR A 212 22.82 27.14 4.67
N GLY A 213 23.95 26.61 5.11
CA GLY A 213 24.07 25.70 6.26
C GLY A 213 24.87 26.32 7.41
N ALA A 214 24.84 25.67 8.59
CA ALA A 214 25.92 25.55 9.57
C ALA A 214 25.47 24.73 10.82
N ASP A 215 26.18 23.61 11.07
CA ASP A 215 26.62 22.90 12.31
C ASP A 215 26.06 23.34 13.69
N ASP A 216 25.83 22.55 14.74
CA ASP A 216 26.04 21.16 15.25
C ASP A 216 25.29 21.12 16.65
N PRO A 217 25.27 20.10 17.56
CA PRO A 217 25.78 18.71 17.56
C PRO A 217 24.82 17.60 18.10
N VAL A 218 25.14 16.34 17.78
CA VAL A 218 24.99 15.05 18.54
C VAL A 218 23.69 14.78 19.36
N ALA A 219 22.88 13.81 18.90
CA ALA A 219 22.26 12.78 19.76
C ALA A 219 21.71 11.58 18.96
N ASP A 220 22.20 10.40 19.33
CA ASP A 220 21.62 9.04 19.25
C ASP A 220 20.95 8.56 17.95
N SER A 221 21.60 7.60 17.31
CA SER A 221 21.15 6.94 16.07
C SER A 221 20.03 5.93 16.36
N THR A 222 18.79 6.39 16.31
CA THR A 222 17.62 5.53 16.12
C THR A 222 17.61 5.05 14.67
N ILE A 223 18.04 3.82 14.43
CA ILE A 223 17.77 3.09 13.18
C ILE A 223 16.28 2.69 13.25
N GLU A 224 15.40 3.65 13.00
CA GLU A 224 13.95 3.50 12.99
C GLU A 224 13.50 2.89 11.66
N THR A 225 13.00 1.65 11.72
CA THR A 225 11.91 1.01 10.92
C THR A 225 11.79 1.16 9.40
N ALA A 226 12.49 2.08 8.73
CA ALA A 226 12.42 2.35 7.30
C ALA A 226 13.12 1.30 6.41
N GLY A 227 13.75 0.30 7.02
CA GLY A 227 14.57 -0.68 6.31
C GLY A 227 13.78 -1.76 5.55
N PHE A 228 12.64 -2.21 6.09
CA PHE A 228 11.91 -3.37 5.53
C PHE A 228 10.99 -3.02 4.37
N GLU A 229 10.64 -1.75 4.18
CA GLU A 229 9.78 -1.30 3.08
C GLU A 229 10.38 -1.69 1.73
N SER A 230 11.71 -1.65 1.61
CA SER A 230 12.47 -2.06 0.42
C SER A 230 12.59 -3.58 0.19
N LEU A 231 12.22 -4.42 1.16
CA LEU A 231 12.25 -5.90 1.02
C LEU A 231 10.95 -6.48 0.42
N GLY A 232 9.96 -5.63 0.19
CA GLY A 232 8.65 -6.01 -0.31
C GLY A 232 7.70 -6.49 0.78
N PHE A 233 6.41 -6.17 0.60
CA PHE A 233 5.35 -6.34 1.61
C PHE A 233 5.26 -7.76 2.18
N VAL A 234 5.37 -8.79 1.32
CA VAL A 234 5.21 -10.20 1.74
C VAL A 234 6.34 -10.66 2.66
N VAL A 235 7.57 -10.21 2.43
CA VAL A 235 8.72 -10.59 3.26
C VAL A 235 8.71 -9.82 4.57
N ALA A 236 8.40 -8.52 4.52
CA ALA A 236 8.27 -7.68 5.70
C ALA A 236 7.19 -8.19 6.67
N ASP A 237 6.02 -8.59 6.17
CA ASP A 237 4.92 -9.14 6.97
C ASP A 237 5.29 -10.47 7.66
N LYS A 238 5.98 -11.36 6.93
CA LYS A 238 6.49 -12.63 7.48
C LYS A 238 7.50 -12.42 8.59
N LEU A 239 8.40 -11.45 8.43
CA LEU A 239 9.40 -11.09 9.46
C LEU A 239 8.73 -10.41 10.67
N GLY A 240 7.77 -9.52 10.43
CA GLY A 240 6.98 -8.87 11.48
C GLY A 240 6.20 -9.88 12.33
N SER A 241 5.61 -10.90 11.69
CA SER A 241 4.94 -12.02 12.37
C SER A 241 5.89 -12.84 13.25
N ALA A 242 7.19 -12.86 12.95
CA ALA A 242 8.23 -13.50 13.75
C ALA A 242 8.79 -12.60 14.88
N GLY A 243 8.26 -11.37 15.01
CA GLY A 243 8.72 -10.37 15.97
C GLY A 243 10.04 -9.69 15.57
N ILE A 244 10.34 -9.61 14.27
CA ILE A 244 11.55 -8.96 13.74
C ILE A 244 11.13 -7.67 13.05
N PHE A 245 11.49 -6.55 13.64
CA PHE A 245 11.10 -5.22 13.15
C PHE A 245 12.28 -4.37 12.70
N THR A 246 13.52 -4.75 13.08
CA THR A 246 14.75 -4.03 12.66
C THR A 246 15.76 -4.98 12.00
N PHE A 247 16.66 -4.42 11.18
CA PHE A 247 17.78 -5.18 10.61
C PHE A 247 18.72 -5.70 11.69
N THR A 248 18.85 -4.97 12.80
CA THR A 248 19.61 -5.40 13.97
C THR A 248 19.01 -6.65 14.59
N ASP A 249 17.68 -6.70 14.75
CA ASP A 249 16.99 -7.90 15.26
C ASP A 249 17.18 -9.11 14.33
N LEU A 250 17.08 -8.86 13.02
CA LEU A 250 17.26 -9.90 12.01
C LEU A 250 18.68 -10.46 12.06
N LEU A 251 19.69 -9.60 12.17
CA LEU A 251 21.09 -9.99 12.20
C LEU A 251 21.46 -10.74 13.48
N GLU A 252 20.99 -10.28 14.64
CA GLU A 252 21.21 -10.96 15.92
C GLU A 252 20.62 -12.38 15.91
N ARG A 253 19.39 -12.53 15.42
CA ARG A 253 18.70 -13.82 15.37
C ARG A 253 19.22 -14.73 14.24
N GLY A 254 19.67 -14.14 13.13
CA GLY A 254 20.20 -14.81 11.95
C GLY A 254 21.71 -15.10 11.94
N LYS A 255 22.43 -14.70 13.00
CA LYS A 255 23.91 -14.81 13.07
C LYS A 255 24.46 -16.23 12.90
N THR A 256 23.70 -17.23 13.35
CA THR A 256 24.10 -18.65 13.35
C THR A 256 23.28 -19.47 12.37
N SER A 257 23.86 -20.56 11.86
CA SER A 257 23.15 -21.51 10.98
C SER A 257 21.89 -22.08 11.64
N LYS A 258 21.94 -22.34 12.95
CA LYS A 258 20.77 -22.76 13.74
C LYS A 258 19.68 -21.68 13.78
N GLY A 259 20.05 -20.43 14.10
CA GLY A 259 19.12 -19.31 14.16
C GLY A 259 18.43 -19.05 12.83
N ARG A 260 19.16 -19.11 11.69
CA ARG A 260 18.55 -19.03 10.36
C ARG A 260 17.59 -20.19 10.07
N GLY A 261 17.89 -21.39 10.56
CA GLY A 261 16.99 -22.54 10.48
C GLY A 261 15.66 -22.29 11.21
N GLU A 262 15.72 -21.73 12.41
CA GLU A 262 14.54 -21.36 13.20
C GLU A 262 13.73 -20.25 12.51
N LEU A 263 14.40 -19.23 11.97
CA LEU A 263 13.75 -18.16 11.19
C LEU A 263 13.06 -18.68 9.93
N SER A 264 13.70 -19.61 9.22
CA SER A 264 13.12 -20.25 8.03
C SER A 264 11.81 -20.97 8.37
N SER A 265 11.74 -21.66 9.52
CA SER A 265 10.53 -22.33 9.98
C SER A 265 9.44 -21.36 10.45
N ILE A 266 9.79 -20.31 11.21
CA ILE A 266 8.81 -19.36 11.75
C ILE A 266 8.23 -18.48 10.65
N CYS A 267 9.09 -17.93 9.78
CA CYS A 267 8.69 -16.98 8.74
C CYS A 267 8.11 -17.66 7.49
N ASN A 268 8.17 -19.00 7.41
CA ASN A 268 7.84 -19.76 6.20
C ASN A 268 8.57 -19.21 4.95
N LEU A 269 9.89 -19.11 5.09
CA LEU A 269 10.84 -18.67 4.06
C LEU A 269 11.87 -19.79 3.82
N SER A 270 12.38 -19.92 2.61
CA SER A 270 13.45 -20.87 2.32
C SER A 270 14.74 -20.48 3.05
N LYS A 271 15.58 -21.47 3.36
CA LYS A 271 16.89 -21.24 4.00
C LYS A 271 17.78 -20.28 3.20
N LYS A 272 17.63 -20.29 1.86
CA LYS A 272 18.37 -19.40 0.96
C LYS A 272 17.88 -17.96 1.10
N GLU A 273 16.57 -17.73 1.07
CA GLU A 273 15.99 -16.40 1.25
C GLU A 273 16.37 -15.79 2.60
N VAL A 274 16.29 -16.57 3.68
CA VAL A 274 16.71 -16.10 5.01
C VAL A 274 18.19 -15.74 5.04
N LEU A 275 19.05 -16.53 4.37
CA LEU A 275 20.47 -16.21 4.28
C LEU A 275 20.72 -14.91 3.52
N THR A 276 20.06 -14.70 2.38
CA THR A 276 20.14 -13.45 1.60
C THR A 276 19.70 -12.26 2.45
N LEU A 277 18.58 -12.36 3.16
CA LEU A 277 18.09 -11.27 4.03
C LEU A 277 19.05 -10.93 5.17
N VAL A 278 19.66 -11.94 5.78
CA VAL A 278 20.65 -11.75 6.84
C VAL A 278 21.94 -11.14 6.28
N ASN A 279 22.36 -11.55 5.08
CA ASN A 279 23.49 -10.94 4.39
C ASN A 279 23.23 -9.47 4.03
N TYR A 280 22.02 -9.12 3.57
CA TYR A 280 21.63 -7.73 3.33
C TYR A 280 21.67 -6.91 4.61
N ALA A 281 21.14 -7.44 5.71
CA ALA A 281 21.22 -6.80 7.01
C ALA A 281 22.67 -6.56 7.45
N ASP A 282 23.60 -7.45 7.12
CA ASP A 282 25.04 -7.28 7.39
C ASP A 282 25.67 -6.20 6.49
N LEU A 283 25.32 -6.15 5.20
CA LEU A 283 25.79 -5.12 4.27
C LEU A 283 25.28 -3.72 4.65
N CYS A 284 24.03 -3.59 5.08
CA CYS A 284 23.44 -2.32 5.54
C CYS A 284 24.09 -1.75 6.81
N ARG A 285 25.04 -2.46 7.44
CA ARG A 285 25.87 -1.91 8.52
C ARG A 285 26.90 -0.91 8.02
N VAL A 286 27.26 -0.98 6.74
CA VAL A 286 28.17 -0.03 6.08
C VAL A 286 27.38 1.23 5.74
N ARG A 287 27.93 2.40 6.07
CA ARG A 287 27.22 3.66 5.90
C ARG A 287 26.94 3.94 4.42
N GLY A 288 25.70 4.30 4.12
CA GLY A 288 25.26 4.61 2.76
C GLY A 288 24.85 3.39 1.94
N ILE A 289 24.87 2.18 2.51
CA ILE A 289 24.30 0.99 1.88
C ILE A 289 22.88 0.77 2.40
N ASP A 290 21.89 0.99 1.55
CA ASP A 290 20.51 0.57 1.77
C ASP A 290 20.25 -0.83 1.18
N VAL A 291 19.02 -1.34 1.33
CA VAL A 291 18.64 -2.68 0.83
C VAL A 291 18.71 -2.76 -0.70
N GLN A 292 18.38 -1.67 -1.39
CA GLN A 292 18.39 -1.65 -2.85
C GLN A 292 19.83 -1.70 -3.38
N THR A 293 20.73 -0.97 -2.72
CA THR A 293 22.17 -1.00 -2.93
C THR A 293 22.74 -2.38 -2.58
N ALA A 294 22.31 -3.00 -1.48
CA ALA A 294 22.70 -4.37 -1.14
C ALA A 294 22.24 -5.39 -2.19
N THR A 295 21.04 -5.21 -2.75
CA THR A 295 20.51 -6.03 -3.86
C THR A 295 21.35 -5.85 -5.13
N LEU A 296 21.75 -4.61 -5.43
CA LEU A 296 22.63 -4.31 -6.56
C LEU A 296 24.04 -4.88 -6.37
N LEU A 297 24.55 -4.89 -5.14
CA LEU A 297 25.83 -5.51 -4.79
C LEU A 297 25.76 -7.03 -4.95
N GLU A 298 24.69 -7.69 -4.52
CA GLU A 298 24.46 -9.13 -4.75
C GLU A 298 24.44 -9.42 -6.26
N ALA A 299 23.69 -8.64 -7.03
CA ALA A 299 23.65 -8.75 -8.49
C ALA A 299 25.02 -8.48 -9.16
N SER A 300 25.89 -7.71 -8.50
CA SER A 300 27.28 -7.46 -8.89
C SER A 300 28.26 -8.53 -8.39
N GLY A 301 27.76 -9.54 -7.68
CA GLY A 301 28.50 -10.69 -7.15
C GLY A 301 29.21 -10.42 -5.83
N VAL A 302 28.70 -9.48 -5.02
CA VAL A 302 29.18 -9.17 -3.68
C VAL A 302 28.05 -9.39 -2.69
N ASP A 303 28.06 -10.54 -2.03
CA ASP A 303 26.92 -10.96 -1.21
C ASP A 303 27.18 -10.70 0.28
N THR A 304 28.44 -10.44 0.68
CA THR A 304 28.84 -10.37 2.09
C THR A 304 29.83 -9.24 2.37
N VAL A 305 29.82 -8.72 3.61
CA VAL A 305 30.79 -7.68 4.06
C VAL A 305 32.25 -8.13 3.88
N PRO A 306 32.64 -9.38 4.22
CA PRO A 306 33.99 -9.85 3.95
C PRO A 306 34.34 -9.84 2.45
N GLU A 307 33.41 -10.18 1.56
CA GLU A 307 33.68 -10.10 0.12
C GLU A 307 33.88 -8.66 -0.33
N LEU A 308 33.02 -7.74 0.11
CA LEU A 308 33.13 -6.32 -0.19
C LEU A 308 34.51 -5.76 0.24
N ALA A 309 34.99 -6.15 1.42
CA ALA A 309 36.29 -5.73 1.95
C ALA A 309 37.50 -6.16 1.09
N HIS A 310 37.37 -7.24 0.31
CA HIS A 310 38.44 -7.76 -0.56
C HIS A 310 38.34 -7.27 -2.01
N ARG A 311 37.27 -6.55 -2.39
CA ARG A 311 37.10 -6.06 -3.77
C ARG A 311 38.03 -4.87 -4.07
N ASN A 312 38.37 -4.74 -5.35
CA ASN A 312 38.96 -3.51 -5.88
C ASN A 312 37.83 -2.51 -6.17
N PRO A 313 37.83 -1.31 -5.55
CA PRO A 313 36.74 -0.34 -5.69
C PRO A 313 36.48 0.11 -7.13
N SER A 314 37.53 0.33 -7.95
CA SER A 314 37.37 0.79 -9.33
C SER A 314 36.68 -0.27 -10.20
N ASN A 315 37.09 -1.53 -10.07
CA ASN A 315 36.47 -2.64 -10.81
C ASN A 315 35.03 -2.91 -10.33
N LEU A 316 34.78 -2.73 -9.02
CA LEU A 316 33.45 -2.92 -8.45
C LEU A 316 32.50 -1.83 -8.97
N TYR A 317 32.94 -0.58 -9.02
CA TYR A 317 32.16 0.54 -9.55
C TYR A 317 31.73 0.30 -11.01
N GLU A 318 32.67 -0.07 -11.89
CA GLU A 318 32.35 -0.39 -13.29
C GLU A 318 31.33 -1.53 -13.38
N LYS A 319 31.44 -2.54 -12.52
CA LYS A 319 30.51 -3.67 -12.50
C LYS A 319 29.12 -3.28 -12.03
N ILE A 320 29.02 -2.46 -10.99
CA ILE A 320 27.76 -1.93 -10.47
C ILE A 320 27.02 -1.15 -11.55
N LEU A 321 27.71 -0.27 -12.28
CA LEU A 321 27.12 0.48 -13.39
C LEU A 321 26.65 -0.44 -14.53
N GLU A 322 27.45 -1.45 -14.89
CA GLU A 322 27.08 -2.42 -15.93
C GLU A 322 25.80 -3.18 -15.56
N VAL A 323 25.68 -3.61 -14.30
CA VAL A 323 24.53 -4.36 -13.79
C VAL A 323 23.31 -3.44 -13.67
N ASN A 324 23.46 -2.23 -13.12
CA ASN A 324 22.33 -1.32 -12.97
C ASN A 324 21.80 -0.85 -14.34
N LYS A 325 22.67 -0.65 -15.34
CA LYS A 325 22.23 -0.37 -16.71
C LYS A 325 21.43 -1.50 -17.35
N LYS A 326 21.66 -2.75 -16.94
CA LYS A 326 20.97 -3.93 -17.46
C LYS A 326 19.67 -4.24 -16.71
N GLN A 327 19.66 -4.02 -15.40
CA GLN A 327 18.59 -4.49 -14.51
C GLN A 327 17.76 -3.37 -13.89
N SER A 328 18.21 -2.11 -13.99
CA SER A 328 17.54 -0.90 -13.47
C SER A 328 17.06 -1.08 -12.03
N ILE A 329 17.96 -1.52 -11.14
CA ILE A 329 17.66 -1.85 -9.74
C ILE A 329 17.48 -0.57 -8.91
N ILE A 330 18.37 0.41 -9.08
CA ILE A 330 18.31 1.70 -8.38
C ILE A 330 18.16 2.86 -9.35
N ALA A 331 17.47 3.91 -8.90
CA ALA A 331 17.21 5.09 -9.70
C ALA A 331 18.41 6.04 -9.83
N CYS A 332 19.31 6.05 -8.83
CA CYS A 332 20.49 6.89 -8.80
C CYS A 332 21.72 6.00 -8.62
N ASP A 333 22.66 6.05 -9.57
CA ASP A 333 23.91 5.30 -9.46
C ASP A 333 24.78 5.87 -8.33
N PRO A 334 25.46 5.03 -7.53
CA PRO A 334 26.43 5.50 -6.55
C PRO A 334 27.60 6.18 -7.24
N SER A 335 28.32 7.05 -6.53
CA SER A 335 29.57 7.62 -7.02
C SER A 335 30.75 6.67 -6.78
N GLN A 336 31.86 6.86 -7.50
CA GLN A 336 33.11 6.13 -7.23
C GLN A 336 33.56 6.32 -5.77
N GLN A 337 33.37 7.52 -5.21
CA GLN A 337 33.75 7.84 -3.84
C GLN A 337 32.91 7.07 -2.80
N ASP A 338 31.63 6.81 -3.11
CA ASP A 338 30.76 5.99 -2.25
C ASP A 338 31.28 4.54 -2.21
N VAL A 339 31.60 3.97 -3.38
CA VAL A 339 32.14 2.60 -3.47
C VAL A 339 33.50 2.49 -2.76
N ASP A 340 34.37 3.49 -2.91
CA ASP A 340 35.65 3.55 -2.19
C ASP A 340 35.44 3.56 -0.67
N SER A 341 34.48 4.35 -0.20
CA SER A 341 34.12 4.47 1.21
C SER A 341 33.55 3.16 1.76
N TRP A 342 32.67 2.50 1.01
CA TRP A 342 32.08 1.21 1.39
C TRP A 342 33.13 0.12 1.56
N VAL A 343 34.08 0.01 0.63
CA VAL A 343 35.18 -0.97 0.71
C VAL A 343 36.11 -0.64 1.87
N ALA A 344 36.40 0.64 2.12
CA ALA A 344 37.22 1.07 3.25
C ALA A 344 36.55 0.74 4.60
N GLU A 345 35.27 1.03 4.75
CA GLU A 345 34.51 0.74 5.97
C GLU A 345 34.36 -0.77 6.18
N ALA A 346 34.04 -1.54 5.13
CA ALA A 346 33.92 -3.00 5.20
C ALA A 346 35.18 -3.68 5.74
N LYS A 347 36.39 -3.14 5.47
CA LYS A 347 37.65 -3.65 6.02
C LYS A 347 37.80 -3.44 7.53
N THR A 348 37.10 -2.46 8.09
CA THR A 348 37.15 -2.14 9.53
C THR A 348 36.11 -2.93 10.33
N LEU A 349 35.06 -3.42 9.67
CA LEU A 349 33.97 -4.14 10.33
C LEU A 349 34.38 -5.56 10.73
N ARG A 350 33.98 -5.95 11.95
CA ARG A 350 34.10 -7.33 12.40
C ARG A 350 33.08 -8.22 11.68
N LYS A 351 33.52 -9.43 11.33
CA LYS A 351 32.65 -10.51 10.82
C LYS A 351 31.63 -10.90 11.89
N VAL A 352 30.35 -10.77 11.57
CA VAL A 352 29.24 -11.11 12.48
C VAL A 352 28.64 -12.46 12.12
N ILE A 353 28.37 -12.72 10.84
CA ILE A 353 27.70 -13.95 10.40
C ILE A 353 28.64 -15.15 10.45
N THR A 354 28.11 -16.26 10.98
CA THR A 354 28.72 -17.59 10.91
C THR A 354 27.96 -18.44 9.89
N TYR A 355 28.69 -19.02 8.94
CA TYR A 355 28.13 -19.80 7.84
C TYR A 355 28.00 -21.27 8.22
#